data_AF-A0A1G5PUF8-F1
#
_entry.id   AF-A0A1G5PUF8-F1
#
_cell.length_a   1.000
_cell.length_b   1.000
_cell.length_c   1.000
_cell.angle_alpha   90.00
_cell.angle_beta   90.00
_cell.angle_gamma   90.00
#
_symmetry.space_group_name_H-M   'P 1'
#
loop_
_entity.id
_entity.type
_entity.pdbx_description
1 polymer ?
#
loop_
_entity_poly.entity_id
_entity_poly.type
_entity_poly.pdbx_seq_one_letter_code
_entity_poly.pdbx_strand_id
1 'polypeptide(L)'
;MILNAFLKALAQSGDPRFRKVLLTGIGLALVLLAAIYVAFLLLIHIFVGPESTLPLIGQVTWLDNILSWGSFVFMLFLSVVLMVPVASAITSMMLDQVAEAVERKHYSHLPGAASTPFWAGIKDSIVFLGFLILANLVALVLYLTFSVAAPVIFWALNGLLLGREYFTLAAARRIGFIEAKKMRRKHAVTIWIAGTLMAIPLSVPLLNLVIPVLGAATFTHIFHNLRARS
;
A
#
# COMPACT_ATOMS: atom_id res chain seq x y z
N MET A 1 -21.50 7.03 -9.59
CA MET A 1 -20.69 5.80 -9.81
C MET A 1 -19.66 5.61 -8.70
N ILE A 2 -18.74 6.57 -8.51
CA ILE A 2 -17.69 6.51 -7.49
C ILE A 2 -18.28 6.48 -6.08
N LEU A 3 -19.16 7.43 -5.74
CA LEU A 3 -19.81 7.49 -4.43
C LEU A 3 -20.63 6.22 -4.13
N ASN A 4 -21.37 5.70 -5.12
CA ASN A 4 -22.11 4.44 -4.97
C ASN A 4 -21.19 3.23 -4.77
N ALA A 5 -20.01 3.20 -5.40
CA ALA A 5 -19.02 2.14 -5.18
C ALA A 5 -18.45 2.21 -3.75
N PHE A 6 -18.15 3.43 -3.27
CA PHE A 6 -17.70 3.65 -1.90
C PHE A 6 -18.78 3.28 -0.87
N LEU A 7 -20.02 3.72 -1.07
CA LEU A 7 -21.15 3.39 -0.19
C LEU A 7 -21.45 1.88 -0.18
N LYS A 8 -21.32 1.20 -1.32
CA LYS A 8 -21.43 -0.28 -1.39
C LYS A 8 -20.32 -0.95 -0.59
N ALA A 9 -19.07 -0.50 -0.74
CA ALA A 9 -17.94 -1.02 0.05
C ALA A 9 -18.15 -0.77 1.56
N LEU A 10 -18.65 0.40 1.94
CA LEU A 10 -18.95 0.74 3.32
C LEU A 10 -20.10 -0.11 3.88
N ALA A 11 -21.18 -0.30 3.13
CA ALA A 11 -22.29 -1.19 3.52
C ALA A 11 -21.84 -2.66 3.66
N GLN A 12 -20.83 -3.08 2.88
CA GLN A 12 -20.26 -4.43 2.95
C GLN A 12 -19.36 -4.63 4.18
N SER A 13 -18.88 -3.57 4.82
CA SER A 13 -18.01 -3.67 6.01
C SER A 13 -18.66 -4.41 7.20
N GLY A 14 -20.00 -4.46 7.26
CA GLY A 14 -20.75 -5.24 8.25
C GLY A 14 -20.80 -6.75 7.98
N ASP A 15 -20.44 -7.20 6.78
CA ASP A 15 -20.52 -8.61 6.39
C ASP A 15 -19.45 -9.45 7.14
N PRO A 16 -19.81 -10.56 7.80
CA PRO A 16 -18.85 -11.41 8.50
C PRO A 16 -17.71 -11.90 7.61
N ARG A 17 -17.93 -12.06 6.30
CA ARG A 17 -16.87 -12.44 5.36
C ARG A 17 -15.90 -11.30 5.10
N PHE A 18 -16.39 -10.07 4.98
CA PHE A 18 -15.55 -8.89 4.80
C PHE A 18 -14.72 -8.62 6.08
N ARG A 19 -15.34 -8.79 7.26
CA ARG A 19 -14.64 -8.74 8.55
C ARG A 19 -13.57 -9.81 8.66
N LYS A 20 -13.82 -11.04 8.20
CA LYS A 20 -12.81 -12.10 8.17
C LYS A 20 -11.61 -11.68 7.31
N VAL A 21 -11.83 -11.14 6.12
CA VAL A 21 -10.74 -10.66 5.26
C VAL A 21 -9.98 -9.51 5.91
N LEU A 22 -10.68 -8.57 6.55
CA LEU A 22 -10.07 -7.47 7.28
C LEU A 22 -9.22 -7.97 8.46
N LEU A 23 -9.74 -8.88 9.28
CA LEU A 23 -9.02 -9.48 10.41
C LEU A 23 -7.85 -10.34 9.96
N THR A 24 -7.99 -11.12 8.88
CA THR A 24 -6.90 -11.90 8.29
C THR A 24 -5.82 -10.96 7.73
N GLY A 25 -6.20 -9.87 7.07
CA GLY A 25 -5.26 -8.86 6.58
C GLY A 25 -4.49 -8.19 7.72
N ILE A 26 -5.17 -7.79 8.80
CA ILE A 26 -4.52 -7.23 10.00
C ILE A 26 -3.59 -8.28 10.65
N GLY A 27 -4.07 -9.51 10.84
CA GLY A 27 -3.27 -10.59 11.42
C GLY A 27 -2.03 -10.90 10.59
N LEU A 28 -2.16 -10.96 9.26
CA LEU A 28 -1.04 -11.17 8.35
C LEU A 28 -0.05 -9.99 8.39
N ALA A 29 -0.54 -8.74 8.45
CA ALA A 29 0.32 -7.57 8.60
C ALA A 29 1.13 -7.63 9.90
N LEU A 30 0.51 -8.04 11.01
CA LEU A 30 1.20 -8.23 12.29
C LEU A 30 2.23 -9.35 12.24
N VAL A 31 1.89 -10.50 11.64
CA VAL A 31 2.82 -11.63 11.48
C VAL A 31 4.02 -11.23 10.62
N LEU A 32 3.77 -10.54 9.50
CA LEU A 32 4.82 -10.11 8.60
C LEU A 32 5.71 -9.05 9.26
N LEU A 33 5.12 -8.08 9.96
CA LEU A 33 5.85 -7.10 10.78
C LEU A 33 6.75 -7.79 11.81
N ALA A 34 6.21 -8.77 12.55
CA ALA A 34 6.97 -9.54 13.52
C ALA A 34 8.10 -10.35 12.86
N ALA A 35 7.84 -10.99 11.71
CA ALA A 35 8.84 -11.74 10.96
C ALA A 35 9.98 -10.84 10.47
N ILE A 36 9.66 -9.64 9.96
CA ILE A 36 10.67 -8.65 9.55
C ILE A 36 11.45 -8.14 10.75
N TYR A 37 10.78 -7.88 11.88
CA TYR A 37 11.43 -7.46 13.11
C TYR A 37 12.42 -8.54 13.58
N VAL A 38 12.02 -9.82 13.59
CA VAL A 38 12.91 -10.94 13.90
C VAL A 38 14.05 -11.06 12.90
N ALA A 39 13.77 -11.00 11.60
CA ALA A 39 14.80 -11.05 10.55
C ALA A 39 15.81 -9.90 10.71
N PHE A 40 15.33 -8.72 11.11
CA PHE A 40 16.17 -7.56 11.38
C PHE A 40 17.03 -7.75 12.63
N LEU A 41 16.47 -8.28 13.73
CA LEU A 41 17.25 -8.63 14.92
C LEU A 41 18.33 -9.67 14.61
N LEU A 42 18.02 -10.69 13.81
CA LEU A 42 19.00 -11.67 13.35
C LEU A 42 20.09 -11.03 12.50
N LEU A 43 19.72 -10.09 11.63
CA LEU A 43 20.67 -9.35 10.80
C LEU A 43 21.61 -8.49 11.67
N ILE A 44 21.08 -7.75 12.66
CA ILE A 44 21.89 -7.02 13.63
C ILE A 44 22.85 -7.98 14.35
N HIS A 45 22.36 -9.13 14.82
CA HIS A 45 23.18 -10.11 15.53
C HIS A 45 24.34 -10.64 14.65
N ILE A 46 24.08 -10.93 13.37
CA ILE A 46 25.10 -11.39 12.42
C ILE A 46 26.15 -10.31 12.13
N PHE A 47 25.73 -9.05 11.95
CA PHE A 47 26.63 -7.97 11.52
C PHE A 47 27.33 -7.25 12.69
N VAL A 48 26.77 -7.29 13.90
CA VAL A 48 27.30 -6.57 15.08
C VAL A 48 28.01 -7.51 16.07
N GLY A 49 27.70 -8.81 16.05
CA GLY A 49 28.32 -9.82 16.92
C GLY A 49 27.85 -9.77 18.39
N PRO A 50 28.20 -10.77 19.24
CA PRO A 50 27.65 -10.92 20.58
C PRO A 50 28.24 -9.99 21.65
N GLU A 51 29.50 -9.53 21.51
CA GLU A 51 30.22 -8.80 22.56
C GLU A 51 31.25 -7.84 21.94
N SER A 52 31.24 -6.56 22.34
CA SER A 52 32.29 -5.59 21.99
C SER A 52 33.19 -5.36 23.21
N THR A 53 34.40 -5.93 23.23
CA THR A 53 35.42 -5.57 24.25
C THR A 53 36.74 -5.16 23.57
N LEU A 54 37.21 -3.94 23.87
CA LEU A 54 38.46 -3.38 23.36
C LEU A 54 39.57 -3.44 24.44
N PRO A 55 40.84 -3.72 24.09
CA PRO A 55 41.81 -4.26 25.04
C PRO A 55 42.52 -3.23 25.95
N LEU A 56 42.13 -1.94 25.95
CA LEU A 56 42.94 -0.90 26.60
C LEU A 56 42.21 0.11 27.51
N ILE A 57 40.87 0.12 27.60
CA ILE A 57 40.13 1.24 28.26
C ILE A 57 39.05 0.79 29.27
N GLY A 58 38.77 -0.51 29.41
CA GLY A 58 37.73 -1.02 30.34
C GLY A 58 36.29 -0.83 29.84
N GLN A 59 35.30 -1.31 30.61
CA GLN A 59 33.87 -1.31 30.22
C GLN A 59 33.23 0.08 30.33
N VAL A 60 33.16 0.78 29.21
CA VAL A 60 32.43 2.06 29.08
C VAL A 60 30.95 1.76 28.79
N THR A 61 30.06 2.21 29.68
CA THR A 61 28.74 1.60 29.93
C THR A 61 27.53 2.48 29.59
N TRP A 62 27.70 3.57 28.84
CA TRP A 62 26.59 4.45 28.51
C TRP A 62 26.68 4.86 27.04
N LEU A 63 25.80 4.37 26.17
CA LEU A 63 25.56 5.01 24.86
C LEU A 63 26.74 5.05 23.87
N ASP A 64 27.84 4.34 24.11
CA ASP A 64 29.15 4.52 23.45
C ASP A 64 29.42 3.44 22.38
N ASN A 65 29.06 3.65 21.15
CA ASN A 65 28.39 4.81 20.59
C ASN A 65 27.00 4.36 20.18
N ILE A 66 26.06 5.28 20.00
CA ILE A 66 25.09 5.21 18.91
C ILE A 66 25.59 4.17 17.90
N LEU A 67 24.93 3.01 17.78
CA LEU A 67 24.56 2.45 16.49
C LEU A 67 25.18 3.31 15.39
N SER A 68 26.47 3.11 15.03
CA SER A 68 27.37 4.14 14.46
C SER A 68 26.63 5.11 13.54
N TRP A 69 27.00 6.38 13.36
CA TRP A 69 26.31 7.19 12.34
C TRP A 69 26.05 6.40 11.02
N GLY A 70 26.95 5.46 10.66
CA GLY A 70 26.69 4.31 9.78
C GLY A 70 25.52 3.36 10.12
N SER A 71 25.48 2.66 11.26
CA SER A 71 24.37 1.79 11.68
C SER A 71 23.04 2.54 11.92
N PHE A 72 23.02 3.74 12.52
CA PHE A 72 21.78 4.54 12.63
C PHE A 72 21.25 4.93 11.25
N VAL A 73 22.12 5.40 10.35
CA VAL A 73 21.75 5.71 8.95
C VAL A 73 21.36 4.43 8.20
N PHE A 74 22.04 3.30 8.44
CA PHE A 74 21.72 2.01 7.86
C PHE A 74 20.36 1.49 8.35
N MET A 75 20.03 1.69 9.64
CA MET A 75 18.71 1.35 10.21
C MET A 75 17.61 2.22 9.61
N LEU A 76 17.83 3.53 9.50
CA LEU A 76 16.89 4.45 8.84
C LEU A 76 16.70 4.07 7.37
N PHE A 77 17.80 3.83 6.66
CA PHE A 77 17.78 3.40 5.26
C PHE A 77 17.04 2.08 5.11
N LEU A 78 17.38 1.07 5.90
CA LEU A 78 16.75 -0.25 5.83
C LEU A 78 15.27 -0.18 6.23
N SER A 79 14.90 0.62 7.23
CA SER A 79 13.50 0.84 7.62
C SER A 79 12.69 1.45 6.47
N VAL A 80 13.20 2.51 5.83
CA VAL A 80 12.55 3.14 4.68
C VAL A 80 12.49 2.18 3.48
N VAL A 81 13.58 1.47 3.20
CA VAL A 81 13.67 0.52 2.09
C VAL A 81 12.77 -0.68 2.32
N LEU A 82 12.64 -1.20 3.54
CA LEU A 82 11.77 -2.34 3.86
C LEU A 82 10.30 -1.93 3.94
N MET A 83 10.00 -0.71 4.40
CA MET A 83 8.62 -0.23 4.50
C MET A 83 7.88 -0.35 3.17
N VAL A 84 8.52 0.01 2.05
CA VAL A 84 7.86 0.03 0.74
C VAL A 84 7.50 -1.37 0.22
N PRO A 85 8.43 -2.34 0.06
CA PRO A 85 8.12 -3.71 -0.36
C PRO A 85 7.11 -4.39 0.56
N VAL A 86 7.20 -4.14 1.86
CA VAL A 86 6.34 -4.75 2.88
C VAL A 86 4.92 -4.22 2.78
N ALA A 87 4.76 -2.90 2.74
CA ALA A 87 3.45 -2.28 2.54
C ALA A 87 2.84 -2.70 1.20
N SER A 88 3.65 -2.77 0.13
CA SER A 88 3.21 -3.26 -1.18
C SER A 88 2.77 -4.73 -1.15
N ALA A 89 3.52 -5.61 -0.49
CA ALA A 89 3.19 -7.03 -0.38
C ALA A 89 1.86 -7.23 0.39
N ILE A 90 1.72 -6.56 1.55
CA ILE A 90 0.50 -6.61 2.35
C ILE A 90 -0.68 -6.06 1.53
N THR A 91 -0.52 -4.90 0.89
CA THR A 91 -1.58 -4.28 0.09
C THR A 91 -2.00 -5.16 -1.07
N SER A 92 -1.05 -5.75 -1.79
CA SER A 92 -1.33 -6.67 -2.90
C SER A 92 -2.10 -7.91 -2.42
N MET A 93 -1.66 -8.54 -1.34
CA MET A 93 -2.31 -9.75 -0.78
C MET A 93 -3.71 -9.46 -0.22
N MET A 94 -3.88 -8.31 0.46
CA MET A 94 -5.19 -7.90 0.96
C MET A 94 -6.14 -7.55 -0.19
N LEU A 95 -5.64 -6.85 -1.20
CA LEU A 95 -6.46 -6.45 -2.35
C LEU A 95 -7.00 -7.66 -3.09
N ASP A 96 -6.18 -8.69 -3.33
CA ASP A 96 -6.65 -9.91 -3.99
C ASP A 96 -7.79 -10.60 -3.23
N GLN A 97 -7.64 -10.75 -1.91
CA GLN A 97 -8.66 -11.38 -1.06
C GLN A 97 -9.95 -10.56 -1.00
N VAL A 98 -9.83 -9.22 -0.91
CA VAL A 98 -10.99 -8.33 -0.87
C VAL A 98 -11.71 -8.31 -2.22
N ALA A 99 -10.97 -8.18 -3.32
CA ALA A 99 -11.53 -8.21 -4.66
C ALA A 99 -12.29 -9.51 -4.90
N GLU A 100 -11.73 -10.65 -4.47
CA GLU A 100 -12.42 -11.94 -4.56
C GLU A 100 -13.71 -11.97 -3.73
N ALA A 101 -13.67 -11.47 -2.50
CA ALA A 101 -14.86 -11.41 -1.64
C ALA A 101 -15.97 -10.52 -2.24
N VAL A 102 -15.59 -9.40 -2.87
CA VAL A 102 -16.51 -8.50 -3.57
C VAL A 102 -17.09 -9.17 -4.82
N GLU A 103 -16.24 -9.81 -5.63
CA GLU A 103 -16.66 -10.51 -6.85
C GLU A 103 -17.61 -11.67 -6.55
N ARG A 104 -17.31 -12.51 -5.55
CA ARG A 104 -18.21 -13.59 -5.17
C ARG A 104 -19.58 -13.10 -4.69
N LYS A 105 -19.64 -11.93 -4.06
CA LYS A 105 -20.90 -11.36 -3.52
C LYS A 105 -21.71 -10.61 -4.58
N HIS A 106 -21.06 -9.80 -5.40
CA HIS A 106 -21.73 -8.85 -6.30
C HIS A 106 -21.62 -9.23 -7.79
N TYR A 107 -20.69 -10.11 -8.15
CA TYR A 107 -20.39 -10.52 -9.53
C TYR A 107 -20.22 -12.04 -9.63
N SER A 108 -21.11 -12.79 -8.98
CA SER A 108 -21.06 -14.27 -8.88
C SER A 108 -21.12 -15.02 -10.21
N HIS A 109 -21.54 -14.34 -11.28
CA HIS A 109 -21.61 -14.88 -12.64
C HIS A 109 -20.26 -14.89 -13.37
N LEU A 110 -19.21 -14.30 -12.80
CA LEU A 110 -17.89 -14.27 -13.43
C LEU A 110 -17.10 -15.58 -13.16
N PRO A 111 -16.33 -16.09 -14.14
CA PRO A 111 -15.44 -17.24 -13.94
C PRO A 111 -14.35 -16.90 -12.90
N GLY A 112 -13.60 -17.92 -12.44
CA GLY A 112 -12.47 -17.72 -11.52
C GLY A 112 -11.48 -16.66 -12.04
N ALA A 113 -10.95 -15.82 -11.15
CA ALA A 113 -9.96 -14.82 -11.53
C ALA A 113 -8.64 -15.50 -11.94
N ALA A 114 -7.97 -14.97 -12.97
CA ALA A 114 -6.68 -15.47 -13.40
C ALA A 114 -5.60 -15.03 -12.41
N SER A 115 -4.71 -15.94 -12.02
CA SER A 115 -3.55 -15.63 -11.19
C SER A 115 -2.63 -14.65 -11.92
N THR A 116 -2.35 -13.50 -11.31
CA THR A 116 -1.40 -12.54 -11.86
C THR A 116 0.03 -13.09 -11.78
N PRO A 117 0.84 -13.00 -12.86
CA PRO A 117 2.22 -13.47 -12.83
C PRO A 117 3.05 -12.66 -11.83
N PHE A 118 3.74 -13.34 -10.90
CA PHE A 118 4.56 -12.72 -9.85
C PHE A 118 5.57 -11.70 -10.41
N TRP A 119 6.27 -12.05 -11.49
CA TRP A 119 7.24 -11.19 -12.16
C TRP A 119 6.64 -9.93 -12.77
N ALA A 120 5.40 -10.00 -13.26
CA ALA A 120 4.69 -8.82 -13.76
C ALA A 120 4.37 -7.85 -12.63
N GLY A 121 4.03 -8.38 -11.44
CA GLY A 121 3.84 -7.61 -10.22
C GLY A 121 5.11 -6.87 -9.79
N ILE A 122 6.26 -7.55 -9.74
CA ILE A 122 7.53 -6.92 -9.36
C ILE A 122 7.86 -5.72 -10.26
N LYS A 123 7.73 -5.88 -11.59
CA LYS A 123 8.02 -4.80 -12.54
C LYS A 123 7.10 -3.60 -12.32
N ASP A 124 5.81 -3.83 -12.06
CA ASP A 124 4.87 -2.74 -11.80
C ASP A 124 5.15 -2.05 -10.46
N SER A 125 5.54 -2.80 -9.43
CA SER A 125 5.96 -2.27 -8.13
C SER A 125 7.17 -1.34 -8.24
N ILE A 126 8.19 -1.71 -9.02
CA ILE A 126 9.37 -0.85 -9.25
C ILE A 126 8.97 0.45 -9.96
N VAL A 127 8.11 0.36 -10.98
CA VAL A 127 7.61 1.54 -11.70
C VAL A 127 6.74 2.41 -10.80
N PHE A 128 5.96 1.81 -9.91
CA PHE A 128 5.18 2.53 -8.91
C PHE A 128 6.08 3.23 -7.89
N LEU A 129 7.14 2.57 -7.42
CA LEU A 129 8.11 3.15 -6.50
C LEU A 129 8.77 4.40 -7.10
N GLY A 130 9.21 4.35 -8.36
CA GLY A 130 9.75 5.52 -9.05
C GLY A 130 8.73 6.66 -9.17
N PHE A 131 7.47 6.33 -9.48
CA PHE A 131 6.39 7.31 -9.53
C PHE A 131 6.07 7.92 -8.16
N LEU A 132 6.09 7.11 -7.10
CA LEU A 132 5.87 7.52 -5.72
C LEU A 132 6.94 8.51 -5.28
N ILE A 133 8.22 8.23 -5.56
CA ILE A 133 9.32 9.15 -5.25
C ILE A 133 9.11 10.47 -5.98
N LEU A 134 8.85 10.45 -7.29
CA LEU A 134 8.64 11.66 -8.07
C LEU A 134 7.45 12.48 -7.56
N ALA A 135 6.33 11.82 -7.25
CA ALA A 135 5.14 12.46 -6.72
C ALA A 135 5.40 13.13 -5.36
N ASN A 136 6.18 12.49 -4.48
CA ASN A 136 6.53 13.06 -3.18
C ASN A 136 7.51 14.23 -3.30
N LEU A 137 8.46 14.19 -4.24
CA LEU A 137 9.34 15.33 -4.52
C LEU A 137 8.53 16.55 -5.01
N VAL A 138 7.57 16.31 -5.91
CA VAL A 138 6.63 17.37 -6.33
C VAL A 138 5.79 17.85 -5.15
N ALA A 139 5.32 16.95 -4.29
CA ALA A 139 4.58 17.31 -3.08
C ALA A 139 5.38 18.27 -2.19
N LEU A 140 6.66 17.96 -1.97
CA LEU A 140 7.54 18.76 -1.13
C LEU A 140 7.66 20.20 -1.65
N VAL A 141 7.89 20.37 -2.95
CA VAL A 141 7.95 21.69 -3.59
C VAL A 141 6.62 22.44 -3.45
N LEU A 142 5.50 21.75 -3.68
CA LEU A 142 4.17 22.35 -3.57
C LEU A 142 3.83 22.75 -2.12
N TYR A 143 4.20 21.95 -1.12
CA TYR A 143 3.97 22.27 0.29
C TYR A 143 4.77 23.49 0.75
N LEU A 144 6.01 23.64 0.27
CA LEU A 144 6.84 24.80 0.57
C LEU A 144 6.29 26.09 -0.08
N THR A 145 5.63 25.97 -1.23
CA THR A 145 5.11 27.12 -1.99
C THR A 145 3.68 27.50 -1.60
N PHE A 146 2.83 26.51 -1.28
CA PHE A 146 1.39 26.67 -1.08
C PHE A 146 0.93 26.02 0.24
N SER A 147 1.47 26.49 1.37
CA SER A 147 1.19 25.94 2.70
C SER A 147 -0.30 25.89 3.05
N VAL A 148 -1.08 26.92 2.69
CA VAL A 148 -2.54 26.96 2.93
C VAL A 148 -3.30 25.90 2.12
N ALA A 149 -2.81 25.56 0.93
CA ALA A 149 -3.41 24.53 0.08
C ALA A 149 -2.90 23.10 0.40
N ALA A 150 -2.06 22.94 1.43
CA ALA A 150 -1.43 21.66 1.76
C ALA A 150 -2.42 20.50 1.93
N PRO A 151 -3.60 20.65 2.58
CA PRO A 151 -4.57 19.54 2.67
C PRO A 151 -5.10 19.10 1.31
N VAL A 152 -5.37 20.06 0.42
CA VAL A 152 -5.88 19.77 -0.94
C VAL A 152 -4.81 19.09 -1.79
N ILE A 153 -3.56 19.59 -1.71
CA ILE A 153 -2.41 18.98 -2.38
C ILE A 153 -2.19 17.54 -1.87
N PHE A 154 -2.28 17.34 -0.55
CA PHE A 154 -2.17 16.04 0.08
C PHE A 154 -3.22 15.06 -0.46
N TRP A 155 -4.51 15.44 -0.48
CA TRP A 155 -5.56 14.57 -1.01
C TRP A 155 -5.44 14.33 -2.52
N ALA A 156 -5.05 15.34 -3.29
CA ALA A 156 -4.86 15.22 -4.74
C ALA A 156 -3.73 14.24 -5.09
N LEU A 157 -2.57 14.37 -4.44
CA LEU A 157 -1.40 13.54 -4.69
C LEU A 157 -1.58 12.11 -4.16
N ASN A 158 -2.06 11.96 -2.92
CA ASN A 158 -2.36 10.63 -2.40
C ASN A 158 -3.47 9.97 -3.19
N GLY A 159 -4.48 10.74 -3.63
CA GLY A 159 -5.52 10.23 -4.50
C GLY A 159 -5.01 9.73 -5.84
N LEU A 160 -4.01 10.38 -6.42
CA LEU A 160 -3.33 9.92 -7.63
C LEU A 160 -2.60 8.61 -7.40
N LEU A 161 -1.88 8.47 -6.29
CA LEU A 161 -1.16 7.25 -5.94
C LEU A 161 -2.12 6.08 -5.68
N LEU A 162 -3.11 6.28 -4.81
CA LEU A 162 -4.11 5.27 -4.46
C LEU A 162 -4.93 4.86 -5.68
N GLY A 163 -5.47 5.84 -6.41
CA GLY A 163 -6.28 5.56 -7.59
C GLY A 163 -5.52 4.76 -8.63
N ARG A 164 -4.27 5.13 -8.89
CA ARG A 164 -3.40 4.40 -9.82
C ARG A 164 -3.18 2.96 -9.35
N GLU A 165 -2.79 2.75 -8.11
CA GLU A 165 -2.36 1.45 -7.59
C GLU A 165 -3.53 0.49 -7.42
N TYR A 166 -4.53 0.87 -6.63
CA TYR A 166 -5.68 0.02 -6.33
C TYR A 166 -6.48 -0.34 -7.59
N PHE A 167 -6.64 0.59 -8.54
CA PHE A 167 -7.30 0.28 -9.81
C PHE A 167 -6.48 -0.68 -10.66
N THR A 168 -5.16 -0.47 -10.77
CA THR A 168 -4.30 -1.31 -11.63
C THR A 168 -4.31 -2.75 -11.13
N LEU A 169 -4.18 -2.96 -9.81
CA LEU A 169 -4.21 -4.28 -9.20
C LEU A 169 -5.59 -4.95 -9.36
N ALA A 170 -6.69 -4.22 -9.08
CA ALA A 170 -8.05 -4.76 -9.23
C ALA A 170 -8.37 -5.15 -10.69
N ALA A 171 -7.96 -4.33 -11.65
CA ALA A 171 -8.15 -4.61 -13.07
C ALA A 171 -7.23 -5.73 -13.57
N ALA A 172 -5.96 -5.76 -13.14
CA ALA A 172 -4.97 -6.75 -13.59
C ALA A 172 -5.39 -8.18 -13.23
N ARG A 173 -6.10 -8.36 -12.12
CA ARG A 173 -6.72 -9.64 -11.71
C ARG A 173 -7.68 -10.24 -12.76
N ARG A 174 -8.26 -9.42 -13.63
CA ARG A 174 -9.26 -9.83 -14.63
C ARG A 174 -8.81 -9.70 -16.08
N ILE A 175 -7.99 -8.70 -16.39
CA ILE A 175 -7.58 -8.39 -17.76
C ILE A 175 -6.05 -8.32 -17.94
N GLY A 176 -5.28 -8.59 -16.89
CA GLY A 176 -3.82 -8.50 -16.89
C GLY A 176 -3.30 -7.05 -16.82
N PHE A 177 -2.02 -6.89 -16.45
CA PHE A 177 -1.40 -5.57 -16.24
C PHE A 177 -1.37 -4.67 -17.48
N ILE A 178 -1.20 -5.25 -18.67
CA ILE A 178 -1.11 -4.48 -19.92
C ILE A 178 -2.45 -3.79 -20.21
N GLU A 179 -3.54 -4.54 -20.22
CA GLU A 179 -4.87 -3.99 -20.48
C GLU A 179 -5.38 -3.15 -19.31
N ALA A 180 -5.04 -3.51 -18.06
CA ALA A 180 -5.32 -2.68 -16.90
C ALA A 180 -4.71 -1.26 -17.04
N LYS A 181 -3.45 -1.17 -17.50
CA LYS A 181 -2.77 0.12 -17.71
C LYS A 181 -3.42 0.93 -18.85
N LYS A 182 -3.86 0.28 -19.92
CA LYS A 182 -4.60 0.94 -21.02
C LYS A 182 -5.94 1.48 -20.52
N MET A 183 -6.72 0.65 -19.81
CA MET A 183 -8.01 1.06 -19.24
C MET A 183 -7.85 2.20 -18.22
N ARG A 184 -6.80 2.16 -17.40
CA ARG A 184 -6.46 3.22 -16.46
C ARG A 184 -6.18 4.54 -17.17
N ARG A 185 -5.40 4.52 -18.26
CA ARG A 185 -5.11 5.72 -19.06
C ARG A 185 -6.38 6.29 -19.69
N LYS A 186 -7.26 5.43 -20.21
CA LYS A 186 -8.56 5.83 -20.79
C LYS A 186 -9.48 6.52 -19.77
N HIS A 187 -9.44 6.11 -18.50
CA HIS A 187 -10.32 6.62 -17.44
C HIS A 187 -9.58 7.33 -16.31
N ALA A 188 -8.43 7.96 -16.62
CA ALA A 188 -7.51 8.50 -15.62
C ALA A 188 -8.17 9.50 -14.67
N VAL A 189 -9.03 10.38 -15.19
CA VAL A 189 -9.74 11.40 -14.40
C VAL A 189 -10.70 10.76 -13.39
N THR A 190 -11.52 9.81 -13.84
CA THR A 190 -12.47 9.09 -12.97
C THR A 190 -11.75 8.34 -11.85
N ILE A 191 -10.64 7.70 -12.19
CA ILE A 191 -9.82 6.93 -11.25
C ILE A 191 -9.13 7.86 -10.25
N TRP A 192 -8.63 9.01 -10.71
CA TRP A 192 -8.00 10.02 -9.86
C TRP A 192 -9.01 10.62 -8.89
N ILE A 193 -10.19 11.05 -9.35
CA ILE A 193 -11.25 11.58 -8.48
C ILE A 193 -11.65 10.55 -7.43
N ALA A 194 -11.81 9.28 -7.82
CA ALA A 194 -12.10 8.21 -6.88
C ALA A 194 -11.01 8.03 -5.83
N GLY A 195 -9.75 8.09 -6.25
CA GLY A 195 -8.61 8.04 -5.34
C GLY A 195 -8.57 9.23 -4.41
N THR A 196 -8.81 10.45 -4.90
CA THR A 196 -8.81 11.67 -4.07
C THR A 196 -9.91 11.65 -3.03
N LEU A 197 -11.12 11.21 -3.39
CA LEU A 197 -12.19 11.02 -2.41
C LEU A 197 -11.83 9.96 -1.37
N MET A 198 -11.10 8.91 -1.77
CA MET A 198 -10.60 7.88 -0.86
C MET A 198 -9.45 8.39 0.04
N ALA A 199 -8.70 9.40 -0.42
CA ALA A 199 -7.59 9.98 0.33
C ALA A 199 -8.05 10.91 1.46
N ILE A 200 -9.29 11.43 1.42
CA ILE A 200 -9.83 12.28 2.49
C ILE A 200 -9.89 11.53 3.83
N PRO A 201 -10.50 10.33 3.92
CA PRO A 201 -10.53 9.60 5.19
C PRO A 201 -9.15 9.14 5.70
N LEU A 202 -8.09 9.11 4.87
CA LEU A 202 -6.72 8.86 5.35
C LEU A 202 -6.19 9.93 6.31
N SER A 203 -6.82 11.11 6.33
CA SER A 203 -6.49 12.16 7.31
C SER A 203 -6.89 11.79 8.74
N VAL A 204 -7.70 10.73 8.93
CA VAL A 204 -8.10 10.23 10.26
C VAL A 204 -7.28 8.97 10.60
N PRO A 205 -6.42 9.00 11.63
CA PRO A 205 -5.50 7.88 11.91
C PRO A 205 -6.18 6.52 12.08
N LEU A 206 -7.34 6.47 12.73
CA LEU A 206 -8.09 5.23 12.92
C LEU A 206 -8.63 4.64 11.61
N LEU A 207 -8.96 5.49 10.63
CA LEU A 207 -9.46 5.05 9.34
C LEU A 207 -8.36 4.42 8.48
N ASN A 208 -7.08 4.75 8.71
CA ASN A 208 -5.95 4.19 7.94
C ASN A 208 -5.89 2.65 7.97
N LEU A 209 -6.43 2.01 9.02
CA LEU A 209 -6.51 0.55 9.12
C LEU A 209 -7.56 -0.07 8.19
N VAL A 210 -8.61 0.70 7.85
CA VAL A 210 -9.77 0.23 7.09
C VAL A 210 -9.67 0.62 5.61
N ILE A 211 -8.97 1.73 5.32
CA ILE A 211 -8.78 2.27 3.97
C ILE A 211 -8.28 1.23 2.96
N PRO A 212 -7.27 0.37 3.24
CA PRO A 212 -6.81 -0.58 2.24
C PRO A 212 -7.90 -1.54 1.78
N VAL A 213 -8.75 -1.97 2.70
CA VAL A 213 -9.86 -2.88 2.43
C VAL A 213 -10.96 -2.16 1.65
N LEU A 214 -11.35 -0.95 2.08
CA LEU A 214 -12.35 -0.15 1.38
C LEU A 214 -11.88 0.28 -0.01
N GLY A 215 -10.59 0.58 -0.16
CA GLY A 215 -9.96 0.98 -1.42
C GLY A 215 -10.03 -0.17 -2.42
N ALA A 216 -9.57 -1.36 -2.01
CA ALA A 216 -9.66 -2.57 -2.83
C ALA A 216 -11.11 -2.84 -3.29
N ALA A 217 -12.08 -2.77 -2.38
CA ALA A 217 -13.49 -2.99 -2.72
C ALA A 217 -14.05 -1.92 -3.67
N THR A 218 -13.77 -0.64 -3.38
CA THR A 218 -14.25 0.49 -4.18
C THR A 218 -13.70 0.44 -5.60
N PHE A 219 -12.40 0.19 -5.76
CA PHE A 219 -11.77 0.11 -7.08
C PHE A 219 -12.17 -1.14 -7.86
N THR A 220 -12.48 -2.26 -7.18
CA THR A 220 -13.07 -3.44 -7.82
C THR A 220 -14.44 -3.11 -8.43
N HIS A 221 -15.31 -2.42 -7.68
CA HIS A 221 -16.59 -1.95 -8.20
C HIS A 221 -16.43 -0.94 -9.35
N ILE A 222 -15.48 0.00 -9.24
CA ILE A 222 -15.19 0.98 -10.30
C ILE A 222 -14.74 0.26 -11.57
N PHE A 223 -13.85 -0.73 -11.45
CA PHE A 223 -13.41 -1.55 -12.59
C PHE A 223 -14.59 -2.20 -13.32
N HIS A 224 -15.45 -2.92 -12.61
CA HIS A 224 -16.61 -3.56 -13.24
C HIS A 224 -17.57 -2.55 -13.88
N ASN A 225 -17.80 -1.41 -13.23
CA ASN A 225 -18.67 -0.37 -13.78
C ASN A 225 -18.08 0.28 -15.05
N LEU A 226 -16.76 0.49 -15.10
CA LEU A 226 -16.08 1.03 -16.29
C LEU A 226 -16.04 0.01 -17.42
N ARG A 227 -15.86 -1.28 -17.10
CA ARG A 227 -15.86 -2.37 -18.07
C ARG A 227 -17.25 -2.59 -18.68
N ALA A 228 -18.32 -2.48 -17.90
CA ALA A 228 -19.69 -2.59 -18.41
C ALA A 228 -20.11 -1.45 -19.36
N ARG A 229 -19.33 -0.35 -19.39
CA ARG A 229 -19.60 0.85 -20.20
C ARG A 229 -18.66 1.01 -21.39
N SER A 230 -17.63 0.17 -21.50
CA SER A 230 -16.62 0.20 -22.58
C SER A 230 -16.90 -0.89 -23.59
#